data_AF-A0AAW4QZJ0-F1
#
_entry.id   AF-A0AAW4QZJ0-F1
#
_cell.length_a   1.000
_cell.length_b   1.000
_cell.length_c   1.000
_cell.angle_alpha   90.00
_cell.angle_beta   90.00
_cell.angle_gamma   90.00
#
_symmetry.space_group_name_H-M   'P 1'
#
loop_
_entity.id
_entity.type
_entity.pdbx_description
1 polymer ?
#
loop_
_entity_poly.entity_id
_entity_poly.type
_entity_poly.pdbx_seq_one_letter_code
_entity_poly.pdbx_strand_id
1 'polypeptide(L)'
;MVSEVFQLDHEEKKITVELTSEELNKIQKLLEIEDEKEKTEKQKEEEKKNYNFIQLYRDNMPELRWLMTKQSFASSLLFFILEHMDNRNALACSYSVFEDYFGKSRMTIYRAIKVLEENGFIDVLKMGTSNVYVVNEDLAWTDKNTSKKFAKYDGNILVSKKENKDYQYRSQFDRFKALREREGIK
;
A
#
# COMPACT_ATOMS: atom_id res chain seq x y z
N MET A 1 -6.11 -33.06 -51.85
CA MET A 1 -6.03 -32.84 -50.39
C MET A 1 -4.58 -33.08 -50.00
N VAL A 2 -3.77 -32.18 -49.46
CA VAL A 2 -3.86 -30.76 -49.08
C VAL A 2 -2.40 -30.27 -49.17
N SER A 3 -2.23 -28.99 -49.49
CA SER A 3 -1.01 -28.21 -49.70
C SER A 3 0.10 -28.36 -48.64
N GLU A 4 1.34 -28.50 -49.10
CA GLU A 4 2.60 -28.31 -48.36
C GLU A 4 3.52 -27.47 -49.28
N VAL A 5 4.30 -26.47 -48.88
CA VAL A 5 4.50 -25.65 -47.68
C VAL A 5 5.09 -24.34 -48.25
N PHE A 6 4.73 -23.20 -47.66
CA PHE A 6 5.15 -21.85 -48.07
C PHE A 6 6.68 -21.69 -48.12
N GLN A 7 7.22 -21.35 -49.30
CA GLN A 7 8.48 -20.60 -49.42
C GLN A 7 8.13 -19.12 -49.57
N LEU A 8 8.23 -18.38 -48.47
CA LEU A 8 8.22 -16.92 -48.47
C LEU A 8 9.67 -16.47 -48.26
N ASP A 9 10.33 -16.11 -49.35
CA ASP A 9 11.61 -15.43 -49.34
C ASP A 9 11.41 -14.05 -48.69
N HIS A 10 11.73 -13.91 -47.41
CA HIS A 10 11.88 -12.61 -46.78
C HIS A 10 13.21 -12.00 -47.21
N GLU A 11 13.23 -11.39 -48.40
CA GLU A 11 14.25 -10.39 -48.73
C GLU A 11 14.14 -9.25 -47.71
N GLU A 12 15.05 -9.22 -46.74
CA GLU A 12 15.28 -8.04 -45.90
C GLU A 12 15.72 -6.89 -46.80
N LYS A 13 14.76 -6.05 -47.21
CA LYS A 13 15.03 -4.79 -47.89
C LYS A 13 15.81 -3.88 -46.95
N LYS A 14 17.14 -3.90 -47.06
CA LYS A 14 18.02 -2.94 -46.39
C LYS A 14 17.89 -1.59 -47.08
N ILE A 15 17.24 -0.65 -46.40
CA ILE A 15 17.15 0.75 -46.83
C ILE A 15 18.40 1.45 -46.30
N THR A 16 19.29 1.86 -47.21
CA THR A 16 20.47 2.67 -46.87
C THR A 16 20.07 4.13 -46.85
N VAL A 17 20.20 4.79 -45.71
CA VAL A 17 19.90 6.21 -45.53
C VAL A 17 21.22 6.95 -45.29
N GLU A 18 21.54 7.91 -46.12
CA GLU A 18 22.69 8.80 -45.91
C GLU A 18 22.28 9.90 -44.92
N LEU A 19 22.94 9.93 -43.76
CA LEU A 19 22.68 10.90 -42.70
C LEU A 19 23.90 11.77 -42.47
N THR A 20 23.67 13.06 -42.28
CA THR A 20 24.72 13.96 -41.79
C THR A 20 25.04 13.65 -40.33
N SER A 21 26.27 13.97 -39.88
CA SER A 21 26.72 13.73 -38.50
C SER A 21 25.79 14.38 -37.46
N GLU A 22 25.13 15.48 -37.80
CA GLU A 22 24.17 16.17 -36.93
C GLU A 22 22.83 15.42 -36.82
N GLU A 23 22.33 14.84 -37.91
CA GLU A 23 21.10 14.06 -37.91
C GLU A 23 21.28 12.73 -37.18
N LEU A 24 22.44 12.10 -37.32
CA LEU A 24 22.80 10.87 -36.61
C LEU A 24 22.85 11.11 -35.10
N ASN A 25 23.47 12.22 -34.66
CA ASN A 25 23.48 12.63 -33.25
C ASN A 25 22.08 12.92 -32.70
N LYS A 26 21.19 13.55 -33.49
CA LYS A 26 19.81 13.81 -33.07
C LYS A 26 19.02 12.51 -32.87
N ILE A 27 19.15 11.55 -33.80
CA ILE A 27 18.48 10.25 -33.72
C ILE A 27 18.97 9.47 -32.49
N GLN A 28 20.28 9.47 -32.24
CA GLN A 28 20.88 8.79 -31.10
C GLN A 28 20.36 9.35 -29.77
N LYS A 29 20.25 10.69 -29.68
CA LYS A 29 19.70 11.37 -28.51
C LYS A 29 18.20 11.12 -28.31
N LEU A 30 17.45 10.96 -29.40
CA LEU A 30 16.02 10.61 -29.38
C LEU A 30 15.82 9.19 -28.86
N LEU A 31 16.64 8.24 -29.32
CA LEU A 31 16.65 6.86 -28.82
C LEU A 31 16.93 6.78 -27.32
N GLU A 32 17.93 7.53 -26.82
CA GLU A 32 18.26 7.58 -25.39
C GLU A 32 17.09 8.09 -24.54
N ILE A 33 16.37 9.12 -25.03
CA ILE A 33 15.19 9.66 -24.34
C ILE A 33 14.03 8.65 -24.35
N GLU A 34 13.83 7.93 -25.45
CA GLU A 34 12.80 6.87 -25.55
C GLU A 34 13.12 5.72 -24.58
N ASP A 35 14.38 5.28 -24.50
CA ASP A 35 14.85 4.24 -23.57
C ASP A 35 14.72 4.68 -22.11
N GLU A 36 15.02 5.94 -21.79
CA GLU A 36 14.82 6.49 -20.44
C GLU A 36 13.34 6.58 -20.08
N LYS A 37 12.47 6.96 -21.01
CA LYS A 37 11.02 6.95 -20.81
C LYS A 37 10.49 5.54 -20.60
N GLU A 38 10.90 4.57 -21.43
CA GLU A 38 10.51 3.17 -21.26
C GLU A 38 10.99 2.60 -19.91
N LYS A 39 12.22 2.89 -19.49
CA LYS A 39 12.73 2.48 -18.18
C LYS A 39 11.93 3.13 -17.04
N THR A 40 11.60 4.41 -17.17
CA THR A 40 10.80 5.14 -16.18
C THR A 40 9.37 4.61 -16.12
N GLU A 41 8.77 4.24 -17.26
CA GLU A 41 7.44 3.65 -17.33
C GLU A 41 7.41 2.23 -16.76
N LYS A 42 8.42 1.40 -17.08
CA LYS A 42 8.60 0.07 -16.48
C LYS A 42 8.78 0.16 -14.96
N GLN A 43 9.59 1.10 -14.47
CA GLN A 43 9.73 1.37 -13.03
C GLN A 43 8.40 1.80 -12.40
N LYS A 44 7.66 2.72 -13.03
CA LYS A 44 6.33 3.14 -12.54
C LYS A 44 5.30 2.01 -12.58
N GLU A 45 5.39 1.10 -13.55
CA GLU A 45 4.52 -0.08 -13.62
C GLU A 45 4.88 -1.13 -12.56
N GLU A 46 6.16 -1.33 -12.27
CA GLU A 46 6.64 -2.17 -11.17
C GLU A 46 6.24 -1.60 -9.80
N GLU A 47 6.38 -0.29 -9.62
CA GLU A 47 5.90 0.43 -8.43
C GLU A 47 4.38 0.30 -8.24
N LYS A 48 3.60 0.27 -9.33
CA LYS A 48 2.15 0.01 -9.28
C LYS A 48 1.81 -1.44 -8.92
N LYS A 49 2.66 -2.41 -9.29
CA LYS A 49 2.45 -3.84 -9.01
C LYS A 49 2.74 -4.21 -7.54
N ASN A 50 3.66 -3.50 -6.89
CA ASN A 50 4.10 -3.77 -5.51
C ASN A 50 3.37 -2.92 -4.44
N TYR A 51 2.16 -2.41 -4.72
CA TYR A 51 1.62 -1.31 -3.90
C TYR A 51 0.92 -1.73 -2.58
N ASN A 52 0.66 -3.01 -2.31
CA ASN A 52 -0.15 -3.37 -1.14
C ASN A 52 0.15 -4.74 -0.53
N PHE A 53 1.34 -4.89 0.05
CA PHE A 53 1.69 -6.07 0.84
C PHE A 53 2.34 -5.67 2.17
N ILE A 54 2.16 -6.53 3.17
CA ILE A 54 2.88 -6.47 4.44
C ILE A 54 3.88 -7.62 4.41
N GLN A 55 5.16 -7.29 4.57
CA GLN A 55 6.21 -8.28 4.74
C GLN A 55 6.28 -8.70 6.20
N LEU A 56 6.30 -10.01 6.45
CA LEU A 56 6.50 -10.59 7.77
C LEU A 56 7.82 -11.34 7.81
N TYR A 57 8.62 -11.12 8.85
CA TYR A 57 9.91 -11.79 9.00
C TYR A 57 9.77 -13.14 9.70
N ARG A 58 10.51 -14.14 9.23
CA ARG A 58 10.44 -15.52 9.75
C ARG A 58 10.88 -15.63 11.21
N ASP A 59 11.83 -14.79 11.62
CA ASP A 59 12.47 -14.84 12.92
C ASP A 59 11.47 -14.66 14.07
N ASN A 60 10.46 -13.81 13.88
CA ASN A 60 9.43 -13.48 14.88
C ASN A 60 8.09 -14.22 14.68
N MET A 61 8.06 -15.25 13.82
CA MET A 61 6.85 -16.07 13.59
C MET A 61 6.41 -16.92 14.80
N PRO A 62 7.31 -17.49 15.63
CA PRO A 62 6.91 -18.19 16.85
C PRO A 62 6.08 -17.33 17.82
N GLU A 63 6.48 -16.08 18.01
CA GLU A 63 5.84 -15.07 18.86
C GLU A 63 4.47 -14.73 18.30
N LEU A 64 4.36 -14.52 16.98
CA LEU A 64 3.09 -14.28 16.32
C LEU A 64 2.14 -15.48 16.49
N ARG A 65 2.63 -16.72 16.37
CA ARG A 65 1.83 -17.92 16.65
C ARG A 65 1.38 -18.01 18.10
N TRP A 66 2.26 -17.69 19.05
CA TRP A 66 1.92 -17.64 20.47
C TRP A 66 0.79 -16.64 20.72
N LEU A 67 0.90 -15.43 20.14
CA LEU A 67 -0.10 -14.38 20.27
C LEU A 67 -1.46 -14.84 19.74
N MET A 68 -1.52 -15.43 18.54
CA MET A 68 -2.76 -15.95 17.96
C MET A 68 -3.41 -17.05 18.80
N THR A 69 -2.60 -17.90 19.44
CA THR A 69 -3.09 -19.05 20.22
C THR A 69 -3.56 -18.65 21.62
N LYS A 70 -2.82 -17.75 22.29
CA LYS A 70 -3.04 -17.40 23.71
C LYS A 70 -3.84 -16.12 23.89
N GLN A 71 -3.74 -15.20 22.94
CA GLN A 71 -4.28 -13.85 23.02
C GLN A 71 -4.98 -13.52 21.70
N SER A 72 -6.00 -14.30 21.35
CA SER A 72 -6.69 -14.23 20.06
C SER A 72 -7.17 -12.81 19.72
N PHE A 73 -7.76 -12.10 20.67
CA PHE A 73 -8.21 -10.73 20.42
C PHE A 73 -7.06 -9.72 20.22
N ALA A 74 -5.95 -9.89 20.93
CA ALA A 74 -4.76 -9.05 20.72
C ALA A 74 -4.17 -9.29 19.33
N SER A 75 -4.17 -10.54 18.84
CA SER A 75 -3.77 -10.82 17.46
C SER A 75 -4.68 -10.15 16.43
N SER A 76 -6.01 -10.19 16.61
CA SER A 76 -6.93 -9.47 15.72
C SER A 76 -6.66 -7.97 15.69
N LEU A 77 -6.33 -7.39 16.85
CA LEU A 77 -6.00 -5.97 16.96
C LEU A 77 -4.67 -5.64 16.25
N LEU A 78 -3.66 -6.49 16.40
CA LEU A 78 -2.39 -6.35 15.69
C LEU A 78 -2.59 -6.40 14.18
N PHE A 79 -3.36 -7.36 13.67
CA PHE A 79 -3.64 -7.46 12.24
C PHE A 79 -4.43 -6.27 11.70
N PHE A 80 -5.34 -5.70 12.49
CA PHE A 80 -6.00 -4.45 12.13
C PHE A 80 -5.01 -3.28 12.04
N ILE A 81 -4.03 -3.20 12.95
CA ILE A 81 -2.97 -2.19 12.86
C ILE A 81 -2.15 -2.40 11.59
N LEU A 82 -1.74 -3.64 11.30
CA LEU A 82 -0.99 -3.99 10.08
C LEU A 82 -1.75 -3.65 8.80
N GLU A 83 -3.06 -3.87 8.77
CA GLU A 83 -3.93 -3.56 7.61
C GLU A 83 -4.01 -2.06 7.32
N HIS A 84 -3.90 -1.21 8.34
CA HIS A 84 -4.14 0.23 8.24
C HIS A 84 -2.92 1.12 8.51
N MET A 85 -1.77 0.53 8.80
CA MET A 85 -0.54 1.29 9.03
C MET A 85 -0.03 1.98 7.76
N ASP A 86 0.62 3.12 7.94
CA ASP A 86 1.25 3.87 6.85
C ASP A 86 2.62 3.27 6.45
N ASN A 87 3.28 3.89 5.48
CA ASN A 87 4.61 3.49 4.99
C ASN A 87 5.74 3.64 6.03
N ARG A 88 5.42 3.96 7.30
CA ARG A 88 6.36 3.99 8.43
C ARG A 88 6.00 2.99 9.52
N ASN A 89 5.23 1.97 9.17
CA ASN A 89 4.85 0.96 10.14
C ASN A 89 4.00 1.54 11.28
N ALA A 90 3.32 2.68 11.08
CA ALA A 90 2.60 3.38 12.14
C ALA A 90 1.12 3.60 11.81
N LEU A 91 0.26 3.47 12.81
CA LEU A 91 -1.16 3.82 12.74
C LEU A 91 -1.51 4.84 13.83
N ALA A 92 -2.02 6.00 13.44
CA ALA A 92 -2.52 7.00 14.37
C ALA A 92 -4.05 6.96 14.47
N CYS A 93 -4.59 6.56 15.63
CA CYS A 93 -6.02 6.57 15.86
C CYS A 93 -6.40 6.65 17.36
N SER A 94 -7.64 7.05 17.64
CA SER A 94 -8.21 7.01 18.98
C SER A 94 -8.67 5.59 19.35
N TYR A 95 -8.84 5.33 20.65
CA TYR A 95 -9.38 4.05 21.15
C TYR A 95 -10.78 3.73 20.60
N SER A 96 -11.59 4.76 20.38
CA SER A 96 -12.96 4.62 19.89
C SER A 96 -13.05 4.00 18.49
N VAL A 97 -12.00 4.16 17.66
CA VAL A 97 -11.92 3.47 16.36
C VAL A 97 -11.93 1.96 16.55
N PHE A 98 -11.13 1.44 17.50
CA PHE A 98 -11.13 0.02 17.82
C PHE A 98 -12.43 -0.43 18.51
N GLU A 99 -13.00 0.41 19.39
CA GLU A 99 -14.28 0.11 20.03
C GLU A 99 -15.41 -0.03 19.00
N ASP A 100 -15.48 0.90 18.03
CA ASP A 100 -16.48 0.91 16.96
C ASP A 100 -16.28 -0.26 15.98
N TYR A 101 -15.04 -0.59 15.60
CA TYR A 101 -14.75 -1.67 14.66
C TYR A 101 -14.99 -3.05 15.28
N PHE A 102 -14.48 -3.30 16.49
CA PHE A 102 -14.56 -4.60 17.14
C PHE A 102 -15.80 -4.80 18.02
N GLY A 103 -16.56 -3.73 18.30
CA GLY A 103 -17.70 -3.77 19.23
C GLY A 103 -17.29 -4.15 20.66
N LYS A 104 -16.04 -3.89 21.06
CA LYS A 104 -15.50 -4.23 22.37
C LYS A 104 -15.42 -3.01 23.28
N SER A 105 -15.48 -3.25 24.58
CA SER A 105 -15.30 -2.18 25.56
C SER A 105 -13.89 -1.60 25.49
N ARG A 106 -13.76 -0.31 25.80
CA ARG A 106 -12.46 0.36 25.96
C ARG A 106 -11.46 -0.43 26.81
N MET A 107 -11.92 -1.01 27.92
CA MET A 107 -11.05 -1.80 28.82
C MET A 107 -10.54 -3.09 28.18
N THR A 108 -11.33 -3.71 27.30
CA THR A 108 -10.90 -4.88 26.53
C THR A 108 -9.83 -4.51 25.51
N ILE A 109 -10.04 -3.42 24.77
CA ILE A 109 -9.03 -2.87 23.84
C ILE A 109 -7.74 -2.54 24.58
N TYR A 110 -7.84 -1.82 25.71
CA TYR A 110 -6.69 -1.44 26.53
C TYR A 110 -5.86 -2.65 26.96
N ARG A 111 -6.50 -3.72 27.46
CA ARG A 111 -5.80 -4.95 27.86
C ARG A 111 -5.10 -5.61 26.67
N ALA A 112 -5.73 -5.63 25.50
CA ALA A 112 -5.13 -6.19 24.29
C ALA A 112 -3.92 -5.38 23.81
N ILE A 113 -4.03 -4.05 23.76
CA ILE A 113 -2.91 -3.16 23.41
C ILE A 113 -1.76 -3.33 24.39
N LYS A 114 -2.07 -3.39 25.69
CA LYS A 114 -1.05 -3.60 26.72
C LYS A 114 -0.32 -4.94 26.54
N VAL A 115 -1.02 -6.01 26.17
CA VAL A 115 -0.38 -7.29 25.82
C VAL A 115 0.54 -7.13 24.61
N LEU A 116 0.13 -6.40 23.56
CA LEU A 116 0.98 -6.18 22.38
C LEU A 116 2.24 -5.37 22.73
N GLU A 117 2.08 -4.32 23.53
CA GLU A 117 3.15 -3.44 23.99
C GLU A 117 4.15 -4.17 24.90
N GLU A 118 3.66 -4.88 25.94
CA GLU A 118 4.51 -5.61 26.90
C GLU A 118 5.31 -6.76 26.25
N ASN A 119 4.83 -7.30 25.13
CA ASN A 119 5.49 -8.39 24.40
C ASN A 119 6.22 -7.90 23.14
N GLY A 120 6.36 -6.58 22.93
CA GLY A 120 7.19 -6.01 21.86
C GLY A 120 6.65 -6.13 20.44
N PHE A 121 5.33 -6.32 20.27
CA PHE A 121 4.71 -6.32 18.94
C PHE A 121 4.51 -4.91 18.40
N ILE A 122 4.21 -3.96 19.28
CA ILE A 122 4.00 -2.54 18.95
C ILE A 122 4.55 -1.64 20.06
N ASP A 123 4.88 -0.40 19.71
CA ASP A 123 5.06 0.71 20.64
C ASP A 123 3.86 1.65 20.59
N VAL A 124 3.50 2.25 21.74
CA VAL A 124 2.39 3.18 21.86
C VAL A 124 2.88 4.58 22.22
N LEU A 125 2.73 5.52 21.29
CA LEU A 125 3.07 6.92 21.49
C LEU A 125 1.79 7.73 21.73
N LYS A 126 1.81 8.64 22.70
CA LYS A 126 0.66 9.52 22.99
C LYS A 126 0.65 10.72 22.06
N MET A 127 -0.51 11.02 21.46
CA MET A 127 -0.72 12.18 20.59
C MET A 127 -2.03 12.89 20.96
N GLY A 128 -1.97 13.76 21.96
CA GLY A 128 -3.15 14.48 22.45
C GLY A 128 -4.22 13.52 22.99
N THR A 129 -5.37 13.47 22.32
CA THR A 129 -6.49 12.57 22.65
C THR A 129 -6.39 11.19 21.98
N SER A 130 -5.48 11.03 21.03
CA SER A 130 -5.25 9.80 20.27
C SER A 130 -3.89 9.20 20.59
N ASN A 131 -3.64 8.00 20.07
CA ASN A 131 -2.32 7.38 20.14
C ASN A 131 -1.82 7.04 18.75
N VAL A 132 -0.51 6.89 18.64
CA VAL A 132 0.18 6.33 17.49
C VAL A 132 0.72 4.97 17.89
N TYR A 133 0.32 3.95 17.15
CA TYR A 133 0.75 2.57 17.31
C TYR A 133 1.83 2.29 16.27
N VAL A 134 3.06 2.08 16.70
CA VAL A 134 4.20 1.79 15.83
C VAL A 134 4.46 0.30 15.88
N VAL A 135 4.39 -0.38 14.75
CA VAL A 135 4.65 -1.83 14.65
C VAL A 135 6.15 -2.08 14.71
N ASN A 136 6.55 -3.16 15.37
CA ASN A 136 7.94 -3.59 15.42
C ASN A 136 8.46 -3.92 14.00
N GLU A 137 9.53 -3.24 13.58
CA GLU A 137 10.16 -3.40 12.26
C GLU A 137 10.74 -4.81 12.06
N ASP A 138 11.18 -5.47 13.14
CA ASP A 138 11.69 -6.85 13.10
C ASP A 138 10.55 -7.85 12.88
N LEU A 139 9.29 -7.48 13.18
CA LEU A 139 8.12 -8.32 12.99
C LEU A 139 7.53 -8.17 11.58
N ALA A 140 7.20 -6.93 11.22
CA ALA A 140 6.46 -6.60 10.01
C ALA A 140 6.89 -5.27 9.40
N TRP A 141 6.77 -5.14 8.08
CA TRP A 141 7.05 -3.91 7.35
C TRP A 141 6.14 -3.73 6.13
N THR A 142 5.80 -2.48 5.78
CA THR A 142 5.09 -2.14 4.53
C THR A 142 5.96 -1.22 3.67
N ASP A 143 6.07 -1.52 2.38
CA ASP A 143 7.13 -0.96 1.53
C ASP A 143 6.86 0.49 1.07
N LYS A 144 7.75 1.39 1.48
CA LYS A 144 8.54 2.21 0.53
C LYS A 144 9.99 2.17 1.00
N ASN A 145 10.87 1.54 0.21
CA ASN A 145 12.33 1.44 0.35
C ASN A 145 13.07 2.81 0.36
N THR A 146 12.39 3.90 0.67
CA THR A 146 12.90 5.26 0.61
C THR A 146 12.90 5.87 2.01
N SER A 147 14.07 5.77 2.66
CA SER A 147 14.50 6.53 3.85
C SER A 147 14.19 5.90 5.21
N LYS A 148 15.07 4.97 5.61
CA LYS A 148 15.23 4.40 6.97
C LYS A 148 15.52 5.41 8.11
N LYS A 149 15.21 6.72 7.98
CA LYS A 149 15.74 7.75 8.92
C LYS A 149 14.82 8.90 9.34
N PHE A 150 13.59 9.06 8.83
CA PHE A 150 12.74 10.19 9.25
C PHE A 150 11.23 9.89 9.31
N ALA A 151 10.62 10.28 10.43
CA ALA A 151 9.17 10.32 10.65
C ALA A 151 8.51 11.55 9.98
N LYS A 152 8.30 11.54 8.66
CA LYS A 152 7.53 12.57 7.91
C LYS A 152 6.01 12.26 7.83
N TYR A 153 5.22 12.55 8.86
CA TYR A 153 3.79 12.19 8.94
C TYR A 153 2.99 12.46 7.63
N ASP A 154 2.54 11.39 6.96
CA ASP A 154 1.65 11.42 5.78
C ASP A 154 0.56 10.38 6.08
N GLY A 155 -0.30 10.70 7.05
CA GLY A 155 -1.17 9.74 7.72
C GLY A 155 -2.60 9.68 7.15
N ASN A 156 -3.11 8.48 6.90
CA ASN A 156 -4.54 8.24 6.78
C ASN A 156 -5.15 8.25 8.19
N ILE A 157 -5.91 9.30 8.52
CA ILE A 157 -6.53 9.46 9.83
C ILE A 157 -7.85 8.69 9.85
N LEU A 158 -7.88 7.58 10.60
CA LEU A 158 -9.12 6.88 10.90
C LEU A 158 -9.82 7.60 12.05
N VAL A 159 -11.00 8.14 11.76
CA VAL A 159 -11.86 8.80 12.75
C VAL A 159 -13.06 7.92 13.06
N SER A 160 -13.42 7.81 14.35
CA SER A 160 -14.57 7.04 14.81
C SER A 160 -15.88 7.75 14.43
N LYS A 161 -16.88 6.96 14.02
CA LYS A 161 -18.25 7.43 13.73
C LYS A 161 -18.95 7.90 15.01
N LYS A 162 -18.64 7.31 16.16
CA LYS A 162 -19.19 7.69 17.46
C LYS A 162 -18.69 9.06 17.94
N GLU A 163 -17.45 9.41 17.60
CA GLU A 163 -16.84 10.72 17.86
C GLU A 163 -17.24 11.79 16.83
N ASN A 164 -17.62 11.40 15.61
CA ASN A 164 -17.98 12.30 14.50
C ASN A 164 -19.40 12.03 13.99
N LYS A 165 -20.41 12.20 14.86
CA LYS A 165 -21.83 11.88 14.55
C LYS A 165 -22.40 12.66 13.35
N ASP A 166 -21.82 13.81 13.03
CA ASP A 166 -22.24 14.67 11.92
C ASP A 166 -21.63 14.25 10.57
N TYR A 167 -20.69 13.30 10.56
CA TYR A 167 -20.03 12.82 9.34
C TYR A 167 -20.81 11.67 8.70
N GLN A 168 -21.45 11.95 7.56
CA GLN A 168 -22.22 10.97 6.79
C GLN A 168 -21.29 10.05 5.98
N TYR A 169 -21.01 8.85 6.52
CA TYR A 169 -20.42 7.73 5.78
C TYR A 169 -21.43 7.17 4.77
N ARG A 170 -21.66 7.90 3.68
CA ARG A 170 -22.28 7.32 2.48
C ARG A 170 -21.17 6.63 1.70
N SER A 171 -21.41 5.40 1.22
CA SER A 171 -20.41 4.74 0.36
C SER A 171 -20.14 5.65 -0.84
N GLN A 172 -18.89 5.74 -1.29
CA GLN A 172 -18.51 6.55 -2.45
C GLN A 172 -19.34 6.14 -3.69
N PHE A 173 -19.81 4.88 -3.71
CA PHE A 173 -20.70 4.28 -4.70
C PHE A 173 -22.10 4.92 -4.74
N ASP A 174 -22.67 5.25 -3.58
CA ASP A 174 -24.02 5.84 -3.47
C ASP A 174 -24.06 7.28 -4.01
N ARG A 175 -22.94 8.02 -3.88
CA ARG A 175 -22.84 9.40 -4.40
C ARG A 175 -22.75 9.43 -5.92
N PHE A 176 -22.02 8.50 -6.53
CA PHE A 176 -21.95 8.41 -7.98
C PHE A 176 -23.24 7.88 -8.59
N LYS A 177 -23.94 6.96 -7.92
CA LYS A 177 -25.27 6.50 -8.35
C LYS A 177 -26.30 7.64 -8.33
N ALA A 178 -26.36 8.39 -7.23
CA ALA A 178 -27.24 9.55 -7.09
C ALA A 178 -26.90 10.69 -8.08
N LEU A 179 -25.61 10.90 -8.38
CA LEU A 179 -25.17 11.89 -9.37
C LEU A 179 -25.54 11.46 -10.81
N ARG A 180 -25.35 10.19 -11.16
CA ARG A 180 -25.72 9.66 -12.49
C ARG A 180 -27.24 9.70 -12.72
N GLU A 181 -28.03 9.39 -11.70
CA GLU A 181 -29.49 9.49 -11.75
C GLU A 181 -29.99 10.95 -11.82
N ARG A 182 -29.31 11.90 -11.15
CA ARG A 182 -29.68 13.32 -11.17
C ARG A 182 -29.32 14.02 -12.50
N GLU A 183 -28.14 13.73 -13.04
CA GLU A 183 -27.60 14.44 -14.21
C GLU A 183 -27.81 13.68 -15.53
N GLY A 184 -28.44 12.50 -15.50
CA GLY A 184 -28.73 11.72 -16.71
C GLY A 184 -27.48 11.22 -17.46
N ILE A 185 -26.38 11.03 -16.73
CA ILE A 185 -25.11 10.55 -17.30
C ILE A 185 -25.21 9.03 -17.45
N LYS A 186 -25.22 8.54 -18.69
CA LYS A 186 -25.20 7.10 -19.01
C LYS A 186 -23.88 6.45 -18.58
#